data_AF-A0A3C0CX15-F1
#
_entry.id   AF-A0A3C0CX15-F1
#
_cell.length_a   1.000
_cell.length_b   1.000
_cell.length_c   1.000
_cell.angle_alpha   90.00
_cell.angle_beta   90.00
_cell.angle_gamma   90.00
#
_symmetry.space_group_name_H-M   'P 1'
#
loop_
_entity.id
_entity.type
_entity.pdbx_description
1 polymer ?
#
loop_
_entity_poly.entity_id
_entity_poly.type
_entity_poly.pdbx_seq_one_letter_code
_entity_poly.pdbx_strand_id
1 'polypeptide(L)' 'ASQYAKEAGAKRVLPLNVSGGFHSRLMQPAASALREELERIQVSSAKIPVVANVTASF' A
#
# COMPACT_ATOMS: atom_id res chain seq x y z
N ALA A 1 -6.48 -5.98 -15.43
CA ALA A 1 -5.06 -6.18 -15.06
C ALA A 1 -4.63 -7.63 -15.23
N SER A 2 -5.25 -8.59 -14.54
CA SER A 2 -4.87 -10.01 -14.60
C SER A 2 -4.88 -10.61 -16.01
N GLN A 3 -5.90 -10.28 -16.81
CA GLN A 3 -5.97 -10.70 -18.21
C GLN A 3 -4.81 -10.13 -19.04
N TYR A 4 -4.61 -8.81 -19.01
CA TYR A 4 -3.50 -8.14 -19.71
C TYR A 4 -2.13 -8.69 -19.31
N ALA A 5 -1.90 -8.99 -18.03
CA ALA A 5 -0.63 -9.56 -17.57
C ALA A 5 -0.37 -10.96 -18.18
N LYS A 6 -1.42 -11.79 -18.26
CA LYS A 6 -1.33 -13.12 -18.89
C LYS A 6 -1.09 -13.01 -20.40
N GLU A 7 -1.80 -12.10 -21.07
CA GLU A 7 -1.61 -11.80 -22.50
C GLU A 7 -0.19 -11.26 -22.80
N ALA A 8 0.38 -10.48 -21.87
CA ALA A 8 1.75 -9.99 -21.94
C ALA A 8 2.83 -11.05 -21.60
N GLY A 9 2.45 -12.32 -21.41
CA GLY A 9 3.38 -13.43 -21.21
C GLY A 9 3.71 -13.77 -19.75
N ALA A 10 2.96 -13.25 -18.78
CA ALA A 10 3.15 -13.66 -17.39
C ALA A 10 2.91 -15.18 -17.23
N LYS A 11 3.92 -15.89 -16.71
CA LYS A 11 3.89 -17.35 -16.48
C LYS A 11 2.72 -17.79 -15.62
N ARG A 12 2.36 -17.00 -14.60
CA ARG A 12 1.25 -17.28 -13.69
C ARG A 12 0.66 -15.98 -13.16
N VAL A 13 -0.66 -15.91 -13.12
CA VAL A 13 -1.42 -14.82 -12.51
C VAL A 13 -2.40 -15.43 -11.53
N LEU A 14 -2.30 -15.05 -10.26
CA LEU A 14 -3.17 -15.56 -9.19
C LEU A 14 -3.90 -14.39 -8.55
N PRO A 15 -5.24 -14.37 -8.54
CA PRO A 15 -5.99 -13.40 -7.76
C PRO A 15 -5.74 -13.67 -6.28
N LEU A 16 -5.51 -12.60 -5.52
CA LEU A 16 -5.41 -12.68 -4.06
C LEU A 16 -6.81 -12.60 -3.46
N ASN A 17 -7.04 -13.36 -2.39
CA ASN A 17 -8.28 -13.28 -1.61
C ASN A 17 -8.22 -12.04 -0.69
N VAL A 18 -8.45 -10.87 -1.27
CA VAL A 18 -8.42 -9.58 -0.58
C VAL A 18 -9.61 -8.74 -1.00
N SER A 19 -10.07 -7.85 -0.10
CA SER A 19 -11.27 -7.04 -0.32
C SER A 19 -11.05 -5.84 -1.25
N GLY A 20 -9.81 -5.50 -1.60
CA GLY A 20 -9.54 -4.32 -2.43
C GLY A 20 -8.13 -4.25 -3.00
N GLY A 21 -7.94 -3.32 -3.94
CA GLY A 21 -6.65 -3.02 -4.58
C GLY A 21 -5.77 -2.14 -3.70
N PHE A 22 -5.23 -2.69 -2.61
CA PHE A 22 -4.31 -1.98 -1.71
C PHE A 22 -3.05 -1.49 -2.44
N HIS A 23 -2.44 -0.42 -1.93
CA HIS A 23 -1.29 0.26 -2.56
C HIS A 23 -1.54 0.77 -3.99
N SER A 24 -2.80 0.91 -4.42
CA SER A 24 -3.16 1.49 -5.71
C SER A 24 -3.88 2.82 -5.55
N ARG A 25 -4.04 3.56 -6.65
CA ARG A 25 -4.82 4.81 -6.68
C ARG A 25 -6.27 4.64 -6.24
N LEU A 26 -6.81 3.41 -6.28
CA LEU A 26 -8.16 3.11 -5.81
C LEU A 26 -8.33 3.35 -4.30
N MET A 27 -7.24 3.38 -3.54
CA MET A 27 -7.26 3.66 -2.10
C MET A 27 -7.37 5.15 -1.77
N GLN A 28 -7.38 6.05 -2.75
CA GLN A 28 -7.28 7.48 -2.47
C GLN A 28 -8.41 8.04 -1.58
N PRO A 29 -9.70 7.66 -1.76
CA PRO A 29 -10.75 8.11 -0.86
C PRO A 29 -10.51 7.68 0.60
N ALA A 30 -10.09 6.43 0.80
CA ALA A 30 -9.78 5.89 2.14
C ALA A 30 -8.52 6.55 2.74
N ALA A 31 -7.51 6.83 1.92
CA ALA A 31 -6.30 7.51 2.36
C ALA A 31 -6.55 8.96 2.80
N SER A 32 -7.47 9.67 2.13
CA SER A 32 -7.89 11.00 2.57
C SER A 32 -8.58 10.97 3.93
N ALA A 33 -9.56 10.07 4.12
CA ALA A 33 -10.25 9.92 5.39
C ALA A 33 -9.29 9.52 6.54
N LEU A 34 -8.37 8.58 6.29
CA LEU A 34 -7.39 8.17 7.29
C LEU A 34 -6.41 9.29 7.67
N ARG A 35 -6.04 10.16 6.72
CA ARG A 35 -5.14 11.28 6.99
C ARG A 35 -5.70 12.21 8.07
N GLU A 36 -6.98 12.55 7.99
CA GLU A 36 -7.63 13.44 8.97
C GLU A 36 -7.56 12.88 10.40
N GLU A 37 -7.66 11.55 10.55
CA GLU A 37 -7.49 10.88 11.84
C GLU A 37 -6.03 10.92 12.31
N LEU A 38 -5.08 10.64 11.41
CA LEU A 38 -3.66 10.58 11.73
C LEU A 38 -3.07 11.94 12.11
N GLU A 39 -3.59 13.04 11.56
CA GLU A 39 -3.17 14.41 11.92
C GLU A 39 -3.41 14.74 13.40
N ARG A 40 -4.29 14.00 14.07
CA ARG A 40 -4.57 14.17 15.50
C ARG A 40 -3.63 13.38 16.41
N ILE A 41 -2.75 12.56 15.84
CA ILE A 41 -1.84 11.67 16.57
C ILE A 41 -0.45 12.32 16.65
N GLN A 42 0.11 12.38 17.85
CA GLN A 42 1.53 12.73 18.02
C GLN A 42 2.41 11.51 17.75
N VAL A 43 3.30 11.62 16.76
CA VAL A 43 4.30 10.61 16.43
C VAL A 43 5.64 11.02 17.02
N SER A 44 6.21 10.18 17.87
CA SER A 44 7.55 10.34 18.44
C SER A 44 8.59 9.51 17.69
N SER A 45 9.85 9.92 17.72
CA SER A 45 10.95 9.15 17.13
C SER A 45 11.04 7.74 17.71
N ALA A 46 11.24 6.76 16.84
CA ALA A 46 11.45 5.38 17.25
C ALA A 46 12.80 5.25 17.98
N LYS A 47 12.80 4.53 19.11
CA LYS A 47 14.05 4.22 19.85
C LYS A 47 14.89 3.15 19.16
N ILE A 48 14.25 2.34 18.33
CA ILE A 48 14.86 1.27 17.53
C ILE A 48 14.77 1.73 16.07
N PRO A 49 15.84 1.60 15.26
CA PRO A 49 15.81 1.96 13.84
C PRO A 49 14.69 1.24 13.09
N VAL A 50 14.00 1.95 12.20
CA VAL A 50 12.87 1.43 11.41
C VAL A 50 13.19 1.56 9.93
N VAL A 51 13.31 0.43 9.24
CA VAL A 51 13.43 0.44 7.77
C VAL A 51 12.04 0.70 7.18
N ALA A 52 11.82 1.89 6.62
CA ALA A 52 10.53 2.26 6.06
C ALA A 52 10.30 1.61 4.69
N ASN A 53 9.20 0.87 4.53
CA ASN A 53 8.83 0.24 3.25
C ASN A 53 8.57 1.23 2.10
N VAL A 54 8.41 2.53 2.41
CA VAL A 54 8.15 3.58 1.40
C VAL A 54 9.45 4.14 0.83
N THR A 55 10.40 4.50 1.70
CA THR A 55 11.65 5.19 1.32
C THR A 55 12.87 4.28 1.31
N ALA A 56 12.75 3.06 1.86
CA ALA A 56 13.85 2.13 2.09
C ALA A 56 14.99 2.71 2.94
N SER A 57 14.70 3.72 3.77
CA SER A 57 15.64 4.36 4.70
C SER A 57 15.42 3.87 6.14
N PHE A 58 16.46 3.99 6.99
CA PHE A 58 16.40 3.78 8.44
C PHE A 58 15.86 4.99 9.21
#